data_AF-D9STH6-F1
#
_entry.id   AF-D9STH6-F1
#
_cell.length_a   1.000
_cell.length_b   1.000
_cell.length_c   1.000
_cell.angle_alpha   90.00
_cell.angle_beta   90.00
_cell.angle_gamma   90.00
#
_symmetry.space_group_name_H-M   'P 1'
#
loop_
_entity.id
_entity.type
_entity.pdbx_description
1 polymer ?
#
loop_
_entity_poly.entity_id
_entity_poly.type
_entity_poly.pdbx_seq_one_letter_code
_entity_poly.pdbx_strand_id
1 'polypeptide(L)'
;MFNFKIKYPSSSHKNFLESVYNFCEKNQLSLILKGSLANSVATKFSDIDLIVLGDINESQLDELIIYYDTPIMTNFTENPKGILILVYKDNISTDLDIRKSISEKELVDSIVLLKYDDNFIINNEEIIRKDITSKYMPNRPDYYKTMRLLHKGTTKYLSGKVDLGYKFLAEIKEKLITLDITDLEFENNFESDIEIIFNRLYTNFNLNVEIKALFDTLFKEFKR
;
A
#
# COMPACT_ATOMS: atom_id res chain seq x y z
N MET A 1 -24.36 -7.62 3.31
CA MET A 1 -23.89 -7.54 4.71
C MET A 1 -22.51 -8.16 4.79
N PHE A 2 -21.50 -7.37 5.16
CA PHE A 2 -20.12 -7.83 5.26
C PHE A 2 -19.95 -8.82 6.42
N ASN A 3 -19.82 -10.11 6.12
CA ASN A 3 -19.75 -11.18 7.14
C ASN A 3 -18.72 -12.25 6.76
N PHE A 4 -17.45 -11.84 6.70
CA PHE A 4 -16.33 -12.73 6.42
C PHE A 4 -15.57 -13.06 7.69
N LYS A 5 -15.20 -14.34 7.86
CA LYS A 5 -14.32 -14.80 8.95
C LYS A 5 -12.87 -14.46 8.64
N ILE A 6 -12.53 -13.16 8.72
CA ILE A 6 -11.16 -12.65 8.56
C ILE A 6 -10.61 -12.27 9.93
N LYS A 7 -9.37 -12.68 10.22
CA LYS A 7 -8.66 -12.28 11.44
C LYS A 7 -8.00 -10.93 11.21
N TYR A 8 -8.68 -9.87 11.65
CA TYR A 8 -8.16 -8.51 11.53
C TYR A 8 -7.11 -8.19 12.60
N PRO A 9 -5.95 -7.62 12.24
CA PRO A 9 -4.94 -7.21 13.21
C PRO A 9 -5.31 -5.89 13.93
N SER A 10 -6.22 -5.08 13.37
CA SER A 10 -6.78 -3.90 14.03
C SER A 10 -8.19 -3.57 13.52
N SER A 11 -8.91 -2.71 14.24
CA SER A 11 -10.21 -2.18 13.79
C SER A 11 -10.09 -1.39 12.49
N SER A 12 -8.99 -0.65 12.29
CA SER A 12 -8.74 0.09 11.03
C SER A 12 -8.67 -0.84 9.81
N HIS A 13 -8.06 -2.03 9.92
CA HIS A 13 -8.02 -2.99 8.81
C HIS A 13 -9.42 -3.45 8.43
N LYS A 14 -10.26 -3.70 9.45
CA LYS A 14 -11.67 -4.07 9.25
C LYS A 14 -12.44 -2.93 8.60
N ASN A 15 -12.36 -1.72 9.15
CA ASN A 15 -13.09 -0.54 8.66
C ASN A 15 -12.70 -0.17 7.22
N PHE A 16 -11.41 -0.29 6.88
CA PHE A 16 -10.94 -0.09 5.51
C PHE A 16 -11.56 -1.12 4.56
N LEU A 17 -11.46 -2.41 4.90
CA LEU A 17 -11.98 -3.47 4.03
C LEU A 17 -13.50 -3.38 3.88
N GLU A 18 -14.23 -3.05 4.94
CA GLU A 18 -15.67 -2.78 4.92
C GLU A 18 -16.02 -1.58 4.02
N SER A 19 -15.22 -0.51 4.05
CA SER A 19 -15.42 0.65 3.17
C SER A 19 -15.27 0.26 1.70
N VAL A 20 -14.18 -0.43 1.34
CA VAL A 20 -13.96 -0.87 -0.04
C VAL A 20 -15.01 -1.87 -0.49
N TYR A 21 -15.43 -2.78 0.40
CA TYR A 21 -16.54 -3.70 0.13
C TYR A 21 -17.82 -2.96 -0.20
N ASN A 22 -18.23 -1.99 0.63
CA ASN A 22 -19.45 -1.22 0.42
C ASN A 22 -19.40 -0.42 -0.88
N PHE A 23 -18.22 0.16 -1.22
CA PHE A 23 -18.02 0.81 -2.50
C PHE A 23 -18.21 -0.16 -3.67
N CYS A 24 -17.60 -1.33 -3.61
CA CYS A 24 -17.68 -2.34 -4.66
C CYS A 24 -19.11 -2.89 -4.81
N GLU A 25 -19.81 -3.13 -3.69
CA GLU A 25 -21.20 -3.58 -3.68
C GLU A 25 -22.13 -2.55 -4.35
N LYS A 26 -21.98 -1.27 -3.98
CA LYS A 26 -22.74 -0.14 -4.58
C LYS A 26 -22.50 -0.02 -6.09
N ASN A 27 -21.29 -0.30 -6.56
CA ASN A 27 -20.87 -0.12 -7.95
C ASN A 27 -20.87 -1.41 -8.78
N GLN A 28 -21.38 -2.52 -8.24
CA GLN A 28 -21.39 -3.85 -8.89
C GLN A 28 -19.99 -4.34 -9.35
N LEU A 29 -18.97 -4.03 -8.56
CA LEU A 29 -17.58 -4.46 -8.78
C LEU A 29 -17.27 -5.71 -7.97
N SER A 30 -16.52 -6.64 -8.55
CA SER A 30 -16.03 -7.80 -7.78
C SER A 30 -14.83 -7.38 -6.95
N LEU A 31 -14.69 -7.99 -5.77
CA LEU A 31 -13.65 -7.67 -4.80
C LEU A 31 -13.01 -8.94 -4.27
N ILE A 32 -11.68 -9.00 -4.34
CA ILE A 32 -10.89 -10.15 -3.93
C ILE A 32 -9.80 -9.67 -2.97
N LEU A 33 -9.73 -10.30 -1.81
CA LEU A 33 -8.70 -10.06 -0.81
C LEU A 33 -7.56 -11.06 -0.98
N LYS A 34 -6.33 -10.56 -0.93
CA LYS A 34 -5.10 -11.36 -1.05
C LYS A 34 -4.18 -11.18 0.15
N GLY A 35 -3.03 -11.84 0.06
CA GLY A 35 -1.86 -11.54 0.88
C GLY A 35 -2.03 -11.94 2.34
N SER A 36 -1.37 -11.20 3.23
CA SER A 36 -1.26 -11.62 4.63
C SER A 36 -2.60 -11.65 5.36
N LEU A 37 -3.53 -10.75 4.99
CA LEU A 37 -4.85 -10.67 5.60
C LEU A 37 -5.76 -11.83 5.14
N ALA A 38 -5.75 -12.17 3.86
CA ALA A 38 -6.43 -13.37 3.35
C ALA A 38 -5.95 -14.65 4.05
N ASN A 39 -4.65 -14.74 4.31
CA ASN A 39 -3.99 -15.91 4.91
C ASN A 39 -3.97 -15.89 6.45
N SER A 40 -4.63 -14.93 7.10
CA SER A 40 -4.70 -14.81 8.57
C SER A 40 -3.34 -14.67 9.29
N VAL A 41 -2.31 -14.21 8.56
CA VAL A 41 -0.95 -13.96 9.07
C VAL A 41 -0.60 -12.47 9.11
N ALA A 42 -1.57 -11.59 8.86
CA ALA A 42 -1.38 -10.14 8.92
C ALA A 42 -1.02 -9.66 10.33
N THR A 43 -0.12 -8.69 10.39
CA THR A 43 0.22 -7.91 11.59
C THR A 43 -0.42 -6.54 11.50
N LYS A 44 -0.34 -5.72 12.57
CA LYS A 44 -0.86 -4.34 12.54
C LYS A 44 -0.16 -3.42 11.53
N PHE A 45 0.97 -3.84 10.97
CA PHE A 45 1.73 -3.11 9.94
C PHE A 45 1.68 -3.78 8.56
N SER A 46 0.90 -4.85 8.42
CA SER A 46 0.69 -5.49 7.13
C SER A 46 -0.09 -4.58 6.20
N ASP A 47 0.27 -4.64 4.92
CA ASP A 47 -0.53 -4.14 3.82
C ASP A 47 -1.80 -4.96 3.59
N ILE A 48 -2.81 -4.30 3.03
CA ILE A 48 -4.05 -4.91 2.56
C ILE A 48 -4.00 -5.00 1.03
N ASP A 49 -3.81 -6.20 0.52
CA ASP A 49 -3.74 -6.51 -0.90
C ASP A 49 -5.14 -6.77 -1.47
N LEU A 50 -5.62 -5.93 -2.38
CA LEU A 50 -6.94 -6.04 -3.00
C LEU A 50 -6.85 -6.12 -4.51
N ILE A 51 -7.68 -6.96 -5.10
CA ILE A 51 -8.02 -6.90 -6.52
C ILE A 51 -9.47 -6.45 -6.64
N VAL A 52 -9.69 -5.41 -7.45
CA VAL A 52 -11.04 -4.98 -7.87
C VAL A 52 -11.20 -5.32 -9.33
N LEU A 53 -12.26 -6.06 -9.66
CA LEU A 53 -12.59 -6.43 -11.03
C LEU A 53 -13.88 -5.74 -11.47
N GLY A 54 -13.84 -5.16 -12.66
CA GLY A 54 -15.01 -4.61 -13.34
C GLY A 54 -14.74 -3.30 -14.06
N ASP A 55 -15.81 -2.72 -14.61
CA ASP A 55 -15.70 -1.50 -15.39
C ASP A 55 -15.68 -0.22 -14.53
N ILE A 56 -14.56 0.03 -13.84
CA ILE A 56 -14.36 1.29 -13.12
C ILE A 56 -13.86 2.41 -14.06
N ASN A 57 -14.50 3.58 -13.99
CA ASN A 57 -14.04 4.81 -14.64
C ASN A 57 -13.21 5.69 -13.70
N GLU A 58 -12.61 6.76 -14.23
CA GLU A 58 -11.74 7.68 -13.46
C GLU A 58 -12.45 8.32 -12.25
N SER A 59 -13.69 8.76 -12.39
CA SER A 59 -14.45 9.35 -11.27
C SER A 59 -14.72 8.33 -10.16
N GLN A 60 -15.03 7.09 -10.52
CA GLN A 60 -15.22 6.01 -9.56
C GLN A 60 -13.90 5.60 -8.90
N LEU A 61 -12.78 5.63 -9.64
CA LEU A 61 -11.46 5.37 -9.07
C LEU A 61 -11.08 6.44 -8.06
N ASP A 62 -11.31 7.72 -8.40
CA ASP A 62 -11.09 8.84 -7.49
C ASP A 62 -11.98 8.72 -6.23
N GLU A 63 -13.25 8.35 -6.38
CA GLU A 63 -14.16 8.09 -5.25
C GLU A 63 -13.64 6.93 -4.39
N LEU A 64 -13.22 5.81 -5.01
CA LEU A 64 -12.68 4.64 -4.31
C LEU A 64 -11.43 4.99 -3.48
N ILE A 65 -10.51 5.77 -4.04
CA ILE A 65 -9.25 6.16 -3.37
C ILE A 65 -9.52 6.93 -2.08
N ILE A 66 -10.59 7.73 -2.02
CA ILE A 66 -10.94 8.54 -0.84
C ILE A 66 -12.12 7.97 -0.03
N TYR A 67 -12.65 6.81 -0.42
CA TYR A 67 -13.90 6.29 0.14
C TYR A 67 -13.76 5.94 1.63
N TYR A 68 -12.58 5.48 2.03
CA TYR A 68 -12.23 5.22 3.43
C TYR A 68 -11.84 6.51 4.17
N ASP A 69 -10.86 7.23 3.63
CA ASP A 69 -10.35 8.52 4.11
C ASP A 69 -9.46 9.13 3.01
N THR A 70 -8.91 10.32 3.21
CA THR A 70 -7.90 10.89 2.30
C THR A 70 -6.53 10.25 2.54
N PRO A 71 -5.87 9.64 1.53
CA PRO A 71 -4.55 9.07 1.71
C PRO A 71 -3.48 10.16 1.88
N ILE A 72 -2.55 9.94 2.81
CA ILE A 72 -1.39 10.80 3.06
C ILE A 72 -0.28 10.55 2.04
N MET A 73 -0.12 9.29 1.61
CA MET A 73 0.83 8.94 0.56
C MET A 73 0.20 8.03 -0.49
N THR A 74 0.32 8.42 -1.76
CA THR A 74 -0.12 7.66 -2.94
C THR A 74 1.03 7.38 -3.90
N ASN A 75 1.03 6.23 -4.60
CA ASN A 75 1.99 5.92 -5.66
C ASN A 75 1.48 4.77 -6.55
N PHE A 76 2.11 4.57 -7.72
CA PHE A 76 2.01 3.33 -8.50
C PHE A 76 3.19 2.42 -8.26
N THR A 77 2.98 1.11 -8.38
CA THR A 77 4.07 0.15 -8.58
C THR A 77 4.62 0.28 -10.01
N GLU A 78 5.93 0.11 -10.16
CA GLU A 78 6.60 0.03 -11.47
C GLU A 78 6.78 -1.43 -11.95
N ASN A 79 6.80 -2.39 -11.01
CA ASN A 79 6.93 -3.82 -11.33
C ASN A 79 6.18 -4.69 -10.30
N PRO A 80 5.02 -5.28 -10.65
CA PRO A 80 4.28 -5.06 -11.90
C PRO A 80 3.78 -3.61 -11.99
N LYS A 81 3.68 -3.05 -13.19
CA LYS A 81 3.22 -1.65 -13.35
C LYS A 81 1.71 -1.52 -13.05
N GLY A 82 1.32 -0.47 -12.33
CA GLY A 82 -0.09 -0.03 -12.25
C GLY A 82 -0.89 -0.44 -11.02
N ILE A 83 -0.27 -1.02 -9.98
CA ILE A 83 -0.95 -1.23 -8.69
C ILE A 83 -0.94 0.09 -7.91
N LEU A 84 -2.10 0.52 -7.45
CA LEU A 84 -2.25 1.72 -6.65
C LEU A 84 -1.86 1.42 -5.21
N ILE A 85 -0.86 2.11 -4.70
CA ILE A 85 -0.48 1.98 -3.31
C ILE A 85 -0.94 3.21 -2.54
N LEU A 86 -1.82 3.02 -1.56
CA LEU A 86 -2.40 4.07 -0.72
C LEU A 86 -1.96 3.89 0.73
N VAL A 87 -1.59 4.98 1.39
CA VAL A 87 -1.24 5.00 2.82
C VAL A 87 -2.06 6.07 3.51
N TYR A 88 -2.81 5.67 4.54
CA TYR A 88 -3.70 6.54 5.31
C TYR A 88 -3.07 6.97 6.64
N LYS A 89 -3.66 7.98 7.28
CA LYS A 89 -3.16 8.60 8.51
C LYS A 89 -3.00 7.62 9.69
N ASP A 90 -3.78 6.54 9.69
CA ASP A 90 -3.75 5.49 10.71
C ASP A 90 -2.79 4.34 10.37
N ASN A 91 -1.87 4.57 9.41
CA ASN A 91 -0.91 3.60 8.88
C ASN A 91 -1.53 2.39 8.16
N ILE A 92 -2.82 2.43 7.81
CA ILE A 92 -3.34 1.47 6.83
C ILE A 92 -2.64 1.71 5.50
N SER A 93 -1.96 0.67 5.02
CA SER A 93 -1.36 0.62 3.69
C SER A 93 -2.13 -0.38 2.85
N THR A 94 -2.42 -0.05 1.61
CA THR A 94 -3.13 -0.95 0.69
C THR A 94 -2.49 -0.94 -0.67
N ASP A 95 -2.43 -2.12 -1.26
CA ASP A 95 -2.08 -2.35 -2.66
C ASP A 95 -3.39 -2.70 -3.38
N LEU A 96 -3.90 -1.75 -4.16
CA LEU A 96 -5.16 -1.83 -4.89
C LEU A 96 -4.87 -2.06 -6.38
N ASP A 97 -5.17 -3.27 -6.85
CA ASP A 97 -4.93 -3.68 -8.23
C ASP A 97 -6.26 -3.74 -9.01
N ILE A 98 -6.43 -2.82 -9.96
CA ILE A 98 -7.64 -2.73 -10.78
C ILE A 98 -7.44 -3.51 -12.08
N ARG A 99 -8.29 -4.54 -12.29
CA ARG A 99 -8.12 -5.48 -13.40
C ARG A 99 -9.43 -5.79 -14.11
N LYS A 100 -9.31 -6.40 -15.29
CA LYS A 100 -10.44 -7.00 -16.03
C LYS A 100 -10.61 -8.50 -15.76
N SER A 101 -9.55 -9.17 -15.33
CA SER A 101 -9.54 -10.62 -15.09
C SER A 101 -8.66 -10.99 -13.90
N ILE A 102 -8.89 -12.18 -13.37
CA ILE A 102 -8.02 -12.87 -12.39
C ILE A 102 -7.68 -14.27 -12.91
N SER A 103 -6.53 -14.82 -12.53
CA SER A 103 -6.17 -16.20 -12.86
C SER A 103 -6.64 -17.19 -11.78
N GLU A 104 -6.89 -18.45 -12.16
CA GLU A 104 -7.22 -19.53 -11.21
C GLU A 104 -6.14 -19.67 -10.13
N LYS A 105 -4.87 -19.57 -10.53
CA LYS A 105 -3.73 -19.65 -9.61
C LYS A 105 -3.78 -18.58 -8.53
N GLU A 106 -4.21 -17.36 -8.87
CA GLU A 106 -4.33 -16.29 -7.88
C GLU A 106 -5.51 -16.51 -6.93
N LEU A 107 -6.55 -17.24 -7.33
CA LEU A 107 -7.70 -17.51 -6.47
C LEU A 107 -7.39 -18.50 -5.35
N VAL A 108 -6.39 -19.38 -5.51
CA VAL A 108 -6.04 -20.41 -4.52
C VAL A 108 -5.71 -19.81 -3.15
N ASP A 109 -4.96 -18.69 -3.13
CA ASP A 109 -4.51 -18.02 -1.89
C ASP A 109 -5.27 -16.71 -1.62
N SER A 110 -6.52 -16.63 -2.08
CA SER A 110 -7.36 -15.43 -2.01
C SER A 110 -8.72 -15.71 -1.37
N ILE A 111 -9.36 -14.65 -0.87
CA ILE A 111 -10.76 -14.68 -0.43
C ILE A 111 -11.58 -13.83 -1.39
N VAL A 112 -12.54 -14.45 -2.07
CA VAL A 112 -13.53 -13.72 -2.89
C VAL A 112 -14.56 -13.09 -1.95
N LEU A 113 -14.58 -11.76 -1.88
CA LEU A 113 -15.50 -11.00 -1.03
C LEU A 113 -16.78 -10.63 -1.78
N LEU A 114 -16.66 -10.23 -3.05
CA LEU A 114 -17.78 -9.94 -3.93
C LEU A 114 -17.53 -10.59 -5.28
N LYS A 115 -18.57 -11.22 -5.84
CA LYS A 115 -18.55 -11.85 -7.16
C LYS A 115 -19.74 -11.35 -7.98
N TYR A 116 -19.44 -10.62 -9.05
CA TYR A 116 -20.39 -10.22 -10.08
C TYR A 116 -19.97 -10.87 -11.40
N ASP A 117 -20.84 -11.69 -11.99
CA ASP A 117 -20.47 -12.71 -12.99
C ASP A 117 -19.73 -12.17 -14.22
N ASP A 118 -20.22 -11.11 -14.86
CA ASP A 118 -19.56 -10.54 -16.05
C ASP A 118 -18.23 -9.82 -15.72
N ASN A 119 -18.08 -9.36 -14.48
CA ASN A 119 -16.87 -8.69 -14.00
C ASN A 119 -15.86 -9.69 -13.39
N PHE A 120 -16.27 -10.91 -13.07
CA PHE A 120 -15.45 -11.94 -12.45
C PHE A 120 -14.93 -12.92 -13.50
N ILE A 121 -14.07 -12.42 -14.40
CA ILE A 121 -13.53 -13.22 -15.50
C ILE A 121 -12.28 -13.96 -15.02
N ILE A 122 -12.34 -15.30 -15.09
CA ILE A 122 -11.18 -16.16 -14.89
C ILE A 122 -10.47 -16.33 -16.24
N ASN A 123 -9.21 -15.90 -16.34
CA ASN A 123 -8.39 -16.08 -17.54
C ASN A 123 -7.12 -16.88 -17.20
N ASN A 124 -6.90 -17.98 -17.94
CA ASN A 124 -5.78 -18.89 -17.73
C ASN A 124 -4.48 -18.45 -18.43
N GLU A 125 -4.52 -17.37 -19.23
CA GLU A 125 -3.39 -16.96 -20.08
C GLU A 125 -2.79 -15.60 -19.71
N GLU A 126 -3.59 -14.55 -19.49
CA GLU A 126 -3.05 -13.20 -19.24
C GLU A 126 -3.88 -12.36 -18.25
N ILE A 127 -3.18 -11.68 -17.33
CA ILE A 127 -3.75 -10.70 -16.41
C ILE A 127 -3.82 -9.35 -17.12
N ILE A 128 -5.03 -8.88 -17.39
CA ILE A 128 -5.23 -7.57 -18.03
C ILE A 128 -5.48 -6.52 -16.95
N ARG A 129 -4.45 -5.71 -16.68
CA ARG A 129 -4.56 -4.51 -15.84
C ARG A 129 -5.18 -3.37 -16.62
N LYS A 130 -6.01 -2.58 -15.95
CA LYS A 130 -6.53 -1.36 -16.56
C LYS A 130 -5.51 -0.24 -16.43
N ASP A 131 -5.25 0.45 -17.54
CA ASP A 131 -4.54 1.72 -17.52
C ASP A 131 -5.56 2.81 -17.14
N ILE A 132 -5.44 3.39 -15.94
CA ILE A 132 -6.38 4.38 -15.42
C ILE A 132 -5.61 5.52 -14.78
N THR A 133 -5.97 6.74 -15.13
CA THR A 133 -5.49 7.97 -14.49
C THR A 133 -6.31 8.30 -13.25
N SER A 134 -5.69 8.94 -12.27
CA SER A 134 -6.39 9.50 -11.11
C SER A 134 -5.70 10.79 -10.69
N LYS A 135 -6.47 11.80 -10.30
CA LYS A 135 -5.91 13.05 -9.77
C LYS A 135 -5.15 12.85 -8.46
N TYR A 136 -5.43 11.77 -7.73
CA TYR A 136 -4.71 11.39 -6.51
C TYR A 136 -3.39 10.67 -6.78
N MET A 137 -3.10 10.37 -8.05
CA MET A 137 -1.88 9.67 -8.49
C MET A 137 -1.06 10.49 -9.49
N PRO A 138 -0.63 11.72 -9.14
CA PRO A 138 0.24 12.49 -10.02
C PRO A 138 1.63 11.85 -10.10
N ASN A 139 2.39 12.17 -11.15
CA ASN A 139 3.82 11.84 -11.18
C ASN A 139 4.52 12.52 -10.00
N ARG A 140 5.24 11.74 -9.19
CA ARG A 140 5.87 12.21 -7.96
C ARG A 140 7.37 12.44 -8.15
N PRO A 141 7.95 13.46 -7.49
CA PRO A 141 9.40 13.68 -7.51
C PRO A 141 10.14 12.54 -6.80
N ASP A 142 11.43 12.37 -7.09
CA ASP A 142 12.19 11.22 -6.61
C ASP A 142 12.36 11.20 -5.08
N TYR A 143 12.44 12.36 -4.43
CA TYR A 143 12.45 12.41 -2.96
C TYR A 143 11.20 11.76 -2.35
N TYR A 144 10.04 11.95 -2.98
CA TYR A 144 8.79 11.39 -2.50
C TYR A 144 8.76 9.87 -2.70
N LYS A 145 9.30 9.38 -3.83
CA LYS A 145 9.47 7.94 -4.07
C LYS A 145 10.41 7.31 -3.03
N THR A 146 11.49 8.00 -2.66
CA THR A 146 12.40 7.58 -1.58
C THR A 146 11.70 7.55 -0.23
N MET A 147 10.89 8.57 0.10
CA MET A 147 10.07 8.58 1.32
C MET A 147 9.07 7.42 1.37
N ARG A 148 8.46 7.07 0.24
CA ARG A 148 7.57 5.91 0.11
C ARG A 148 8.30 4.59 0.37
N LEU A 149 9.53 4.45 -0.12
CA LEU A 149 10.37 3.29 0.15
C LEU A 149 10.75 3.23 1.63
N LEU A 150 11.02 4.38 2.25
CA LEU A 150 11.30 4.50 3.69
C LEU A 150 10.11 4.03 4.52
N HIS A 151 8.89 4.44 4.16
CA HIS A 151 7.66 3.94 4.78
C HIS A 151 7.52 2.42 4.61
N LYS A 152 7.67 1.92 3.38
CA LYS A 152 7.56 0.49 3.06
C LYS A 152 8.61 -0.35 3.79
N GLY A 153 9.86 0.09 3.83
CA GLY A 153 10.94 -0.57 4.55
C GLY A 153 10.62 -0.67 6.04
N THR A 154 10.16 0.44 6.62
CA THR A 154 9.77 0.53 8.04
C THR A 154 8.64 -0.44 8.38
N THR A 155 7.56 -0.45 7.59
CA THR A 155 6.44 -1.35 7.86
C THR A 155 6.80 -2.82 7.67
N LYS A 156 7.64 -3.16 6.68
CA LYS A 156 8.13 -4.54 6.50
C LYS A 156 9.00 -4.98 7.69
N TYR A 157 9.92 -4.13 8.15
CA TYR A 157 10.71 -4.39 9.36
C TYR A 157 9.81 -4.65 10.57
N LEU A 158 8.87 -3.73 10.85
CA LEU A 158 7.93 -3.83 11.97
C LEU A 158 6.96 -5.02 11.86
N SER A 159 6.71 -5.53 10.65
CA SER A 159 5.94 -6.76 10.42
C SER A 159 6.74 -8.05 10.63
N GLY A 160 7.99 -7.96 11.11
CA GLY A 160 8.90 -9.09 11.31
C GLY A 160 9.65 -9.53 10.06
N LYS A 161 9.50 -8.84 8.93
CA LYS A 161 10.22 -9.13 7.67
C LYS A 161 11.52 -8.33 7.62
N VAL A 162 12.39 -8.57 8.61
CA VAL A 162 13.62 -7.80 8.89
C VAL A 162 14.53 -7.71 7.66
N ASP A 163 14.81 -8.84 7.00
CA ASP A 163 15.67 -8.86 5.80
C ASP A 163 15.13 -8.00 4.66
N LEU A 164 13.80 -7.99 4.46
CA LEU A 164 13.16 -7.12 3.48
C LEU A 164 13.25 -5.65 3.89
N GLY A 165 13.13 -5.34 5.18
CA GLY A 165 13.39 -4.02 5.72
C GLY A 165 14.79 -3.53 5.33
N TYR A 166 15.83 -4.30 5.66
CA TYR A 166 17.22 -3.95 5.31
C TYR A 166 17.47 -3.86 3.81
N LYS A 167 16.80 -4.70 2.99
CA LYS A 167 16.86 -4.57 1.53
C LYS A 167 16.33 -3.21 1.06
N PHE A 168 15.21 -2.74 1.60
CA PHE A 168 14.71 -1.40 1.29
C PHE A 168 15.64 -0.31 1.82
N LEU A 169 16.23 -0.47 3.02
CA LEU A 169 17.20 0.48 3.55
C LEU A 169 18.41 0.64 2.61
N ALA A 170 18.94 -0.46 2.07
CA ALA A 170 20.02 -0.40 1.08
C ALA A 170 19.62 0.38 -0.18
N GLU A 171 18.45 0.08 -0.74
CA GLU A 171 17.91 0.81 -1.91
C GLU A 171 17.71 2.31 -1.62
N ILE A 172 17.24 2.65 -0.41
CA ILE A 172 17.07 4.04 0.01
C ILE A 172 18.42 4.75 0.06
N LYS A 173 19.45 4.12 0.66
CA LYS A 173 20.80 4.69 0.75
C LYS A 173 21.39 4.99 -0.64
N GLU A 174 21.18 4.09 -1.62
CA GLU A 174 21.56 4.34 -3.01
C GLU A 174 20.82 5.55 -3.60
N LYS A 175 19.51 5.67 -3.34
CA LYS A 175 18.69 6.79 -3.82
C LYS A 175 19.05 8.13 -3.19
N LEU A 176 19.62 8.16 -1.99
CA LEU A 176 20.07 9.42 -1.38
C LEU A 176 21.16 10.11 -2.21
N ILE A 177 22.02 9.33 -2.86
CA ILE A 177 23.04 9.86 -3.78
C ILE A 177 22.37 10.60 -4.94
N THR A 178 21.28 10.06 -5.49
CA THR A 178 20.52 10.71 -6.57
C THR A 178 19.77 11.97 -6.13
N LEU A 179 19.64 12.18 -4.81
CA LEU A 179 19.03 13.36 -4.20
C LEU A 179 20.08 14.34 -3.64
N ASP A 180 21.36 14.14 -3.99
CA ASP A 180 22.50 14.93 -3.49
C ASP A 180 22.63 14.94 -1.95
N ILE A 181 22.20 13.86 -1.29
CA ILE A 181 22.36 13.64 0.15
C ILE A 181 23.45 12.58 0.37
N THR A 182 24.66 13.04 0.66
CA THR A 182 25.87 12.18 0.75
C THR A 182 26.63 12.30 2.07
N ASP A 183 26.17 13.17 2.95
CA ASP A 183 26.81 13.56 4.21
C ASP A 183 26.20 12.89 5.45
N LEU A 184 25.43 11.81 5.27
CA LEU A 184 24.87 11.03 6.38
C LEU A 184 25.85 9.95 6.85
N GLU A 185 26.04 9.86 8.15
CA GLU A 185 26.72 8.75 8.80
C GLU A 185 25.70 7.68 9.21
N PHE A 186 26.03 6.40 8.95
CA PHE A 186 25.15 5.26 9.22
C PHE A 186 25.77 4.34 10.27
N GLU A 187 24.94 3.86 11.19
CA GLU A 187 25.35 2.98 12.29
C GLU A 187 25.16 1.50 11.96
N ASN A 188 24.62 1.18 10.78
CA ASN A 188 24.18 -0.17 10.38
C ASN A 188 23.12 -0.77 11.32
N ASN A 189 22.39 0.09 12.02
CA ASN A 189 21.19 -0.27 12.74
C ASN A 189 19.98 0.27 11.96
N PHE A 190 19.02 -0.61 11.66
CA PHE A 190 17.87 -0.25 10.83
C PHE A 190 17.10 0.97 11.37
N GLU A 191 16.82 0.98 12.68
CA GLU A 191 15.97 1.98 13.32
C GLU A 191 16.64 3.35 13.31
N SER A 192 17.90 3.43 13.76
CA SER A 192 18.64 4.71 13.78
C SER A 192 18.91 5.22 12.36
N ASP A 193 19.30 4.36 11.43
CA ASP A 193 19.54 4.75 10.04
C ASP A 193 18.26 5.29 9.38
N ILE A 194 17.11 4.63 9.55
CA ILE A 194 15.83 5.06 8.99
C ILE A 194 15.37 6.40 9.60
N GLU A 195 15.51 6.59 10.91
CA GLU A 195 15.15 7.84 11.58
C GLU A 195 16.00 9.02 11.08
N ILE A 196 17.32 8.82 10.96
CA ILE A 196 18.24 9.87 10.47
C ILE A 196 17.92 10.22 9.01
N ILE A 197 17.70 9.22 8.16
CA ILE A 197 17.33 9.46 6.75
C ILE A 197 15.99 10.20 6.67
N PHE A 198 14.99 9.79 7.46
CA PHE A 198 13.69 10.47 7.50
C PHE A 198 13.85 11.94 7.89
N ASN A 199 14.58 12.24 8.97
CA ASN A 199 14.76 13.61 9.46
C ASN A 199 15.47 14.49 8.42
N ARG A 200 16.46 13.93 7.71
CA ARG A 200 17.14 14.62 6.61
C ARG A 200 16.19 14.93 5.45
N LEU A 201 15.43 13.94 4.98
CA LEU A 201 14.46 14.14 3.90
C LEU A 201 13.34 15.12 4.30
N TYR A 202 12.85 15.01 5.55
CA TYR A 202 11.82 15.89 6.10
C TYR A 202 12.24 17.36 6.06
N THR A 203 13.48 17.64 6.50
CA THR A 203 14.03 18.99 6.56
C THR A 203 14.36 19.52 5.16
N ASN A 204 15.07 18.74 4.34
CA ASN A 204 15.53 19.19 3.02
C ASN A 204 14.38 19.49 2.05
N PHE A 205 13.29 18.74 2.12
CA PHE A 205 12.16 18.87 1.18
C PHE A 205 10.92 19.52 1.80
N ASN A 206 11.02 20.06 3.02
CA ASN A 206 9.93 20.73 3.74
C ASN A 206 8.60 19.94 3.68
N LEU A 207 8.64 18.69 4.13
CA LEU A 207 7.52 17.76 3.97
C LEU A 207 6.31 18.15 4.85
N ASN A 208 5.10 17.79 4.40
CA ASN A 208 3.86 17.99 5.14
C ASN A 208 3.92 17.35 6.54
N VAL A 209 3.38 18.04 7.54
CA VAL A 209 3.22 17.58 8.92
C VAL A 209 2.48 16.24 9.04
N GLU A 210 1.58 15.92 8.10
CA GLU A 210 0.87 14.64 8.07
C GLU A 210 1.81 13.46 7.75
N ILE A 211 2.80 13.67 6.87
CA ILE A 211 3.85 12.66 6.62
C ILE A 211 4.67 12.47 7.89
N LYS A 212 4.99 13.55 8.61
CA LYS A 212 5.68 13.43 9.90
C LYS A 212 4.88 12.63 10.92
N ALA A 213 3.59 12.91 11.06
CA ALA A 213 2.71 12.20 11.99
C ALA A 213 2.62 10.69 11.67
N LEU A 214 2.63 10.35 10.38
CA LEU A 214 2.67 8.96 9.90
C LEU A 214 3.93 8.24 10.43
N PHE A 215 5.11 8.80 10.17
CA PHE A 215 6.38 8.21 10.61
C PHE A 215 6.60 8.25 12.12
N ASP A 216 6.18 9.32 12.81
CA ASP A 216 6.25 9.41 14.26
C ASP A 216 5.48 8.25 14.92
N THR A 217 4.37 7.81 14.32
CA THR A 217 3.63 6.63 14.77
C THR A 217 4.41 5.33 14.58
N LEU A 218 5.12 5.18 13.46
CA LEU A 218 5.95 3.99 13.20
C LEU A 218 7.18 3.95 14.10
N PHE A 219 7.90 5.06 14.26
CA PHE A 219 9.14 5.13 15.05
C PHE A 219 8.91 4.94 16.55
N LYS A 220 7.72 5.25 17.06
CA LYS A 220 7.33 4.90 18.44
C LYS A 220 7.37 3.39 18.71
N GLU A 221 7.36 2.56 17.68
CA GLU A 221 7.33 1.10 17.81
C GLU A 221 8.73 0.47 17.77
N PHE A 222 9.78 1.22 17.42
CA PHE A 222 11.20 0.79 17.52
C PHE A 222 11.66 0.57 18.96
N LYS A 223 11.05 1.29 19.92
CA LYS A 223 11.46 1.27 21.33
C LYS A 223 10.71 0.23 22.18
N ARG A 224 10.13 -0.79 21.54
CA ARG A 224 9.34 -1.86 22.19
C ARG A 224 9.94 -3.22 21.91
#